data_AF-A0A7V5PI19-F1
#
_entry.id   AF-A0A7V5PI19-F1
#
_cell.length_a   1.000
_cell.length_b   1.000
_cell.length_c   1.000
_cell.angle_alpha   90.00
_cell.angle_beta   90.00
_cell.angle_gamma   90.00
#
_symmetry.space_group_name_H-M   'P 1'
#
loop_
_entity.id
_entity.type
_entity.pdbx_description
1 polymer ?
#
loop_
_entity_poly.entity_id
_entity_poly.type
_entity_poly.pdbx_seq_one_letter_code
_entity_poly.pdbx_strand_id
1 'polypeptide(L)'
;MGVGGISPWSLILILLIVVLLFGTKKLRNIGGDLGSAIKNFKQSMKEGEEDAQTGKEPEKLTGEPAEGQIIEGKAEHKDKPDA
;
A
#
# COMPACT_ATOMS: atom_id res chain seq x y z
N MET A 1 -30.71 7.99 18.42
CA MET A 1 -29.98 6.72 18.59
C MET A 1 -28.91 6.64 17.53
N GLY A 2 -27.81 7.39 17.71
CA GLY A 2 -26.70 7.37 16.76
C GLY A 2 -25.84 6.12 16.98
N VAL A 3 -24.96 5.82 16.03
CA VAL A 3 -23.92 4.78 16.08
C VAL A 3 -22.89 4.94 17.22
N GLY A 4 -23.20 5.70 18.27
CA GLY A 4 -22.34 5.97 19.43
C GLY A 4 -22.29 4.87 20.49
N GLY A 5 -22.72 3.64 20.15
CA GLY A 5 -22.60 2.46 21.00
C GLY A 5 -21.47 1.50 20.58
N ILE A 6 -20.89 1.69 19.40
CA ILE A 6 -19.78 0.88 18.91
C ILE A 6 -18.49 1.56 19.37
N SER A 7 -18.03 1.18 20.56
CA SER A 7 -16.72 1.62 21.06
C SER A 7 -15.62 1.11 20.11
N PRO A 8 -14.64 1.93 19.72
CA PRO A 8 -13.49 1.49 18.91
C PRO A 8 -12.77 0.27 19.51
N TRP A 9 -12.83 0.12 20.84
CA TRP A 9 -12.31 -1.04 21.56
C TRP A 9 -13.02 -2.36 21.20
N SER A 10 -14.34 -2.32 20.99
CA SER A 10 -15.11 -3.50 20.59
C SER A 10 -14.75 -3.95 19.17
N LEU A 11 -14.46 -3.01 18.26
CA LEU A 11 -14.05 -3.33 16.89
C LEU A 11 -12.69 -4.04 16.85
N ILE A 12 -11.73 -3.64 17.69
CA ILE A 12 -10.42 -4.31 17.79
C ILE A 12 -10.57 -5.75 18.28
N LEU A 13 -11.41 -5.99 19.29
CA LEU A 13 -11.65 -7.33 19.81
C LEU A 13 -12.30 -8.24 18.74
N ILE A 14 -13.28 -7.72 18.00
CA ILE A 14 -13.92 -8.45 16.89
C ILE A 14 -12.91 -8.74 15.79
N LEU A 15 -12.08 -7.75 15.41
CA LEU A 15 -11.04 -7.92 14.41
C LEU A 15 -10.07 -9.04 14.80
N LEU A 16 -9.66 -9.10 16.07
CA LEU A 16 -8.77 -10.14 16.58
C LEU A 16 -9.40 -11.53 16.44
N ILE A 17 -10.68 -11.68 16.79
CA ILE A 17 -11.41 -12.95 16.61
C ILE A 17 -11.46 -13.34 15.12
N VAL A 18 -11.80 -12.41 14.23
CA VAL A 18 -11.84 -12.65 12.78
C VAL A 18 -10.47 -13.10 12.26
N VAL A 19 -9.39 -12.44 12.67
CA VAL A 19 -8.02 -12.82 12.29
C VAL A 19 -7.68 -14.23 12.78
N LEU A 20 -8.11 -14.63 13.98
CA LEU A 20 -7.89 -15.98 14.49
C LEU A 20 -8.71 -17.04 13.75
N LEU A 21 -9.95 -16.75 13.38
CA LEU A 21 -10.83 -17.67 12.64
C LEU A 21 -10.34 -17.91 11.20
N PHE A 22 -10.01 -16.83 10.50
CA PHE A 22 -9.60 -16.90 9.08
C PHE A 22 -8.10 -17.10 8.91
N GLY A 23 -7.30 -16.79 9.93
CA GLY A 23 -5.85 -16.75 9.89
C GLY A 23 -5.31 -15.52 9.14
N THR A 24 -4.09 -15.09 9.48
CA THR A 24 -3.43 -13.94 8.84
C THR A 24 -3.11 -14.18 7.36
N LYS A 25 -2.93 -15.45 6.94
CA LYS A 25 -2.58 -15.81 5.56
C LYS A 25 -3.71 -15.51 4.58
N LYS A 26 -4.96 -15.90 4.90
CA LYS A 26 -6.13 -15.59 4.06
C LYS A 26 -6.44 -14.09 4.06
N LEU A 27 -6.33 -13.45 5.23
CA LEU A 27 -6.57 -12.03 5.37
C LEU A 27 -5.55 -11.18 4.61
N ARG A 28 -4.27 -11.59 4.57
CA ARG A 28 -3.23 -10.92 3.77
C ARG A 28 -3.43 -11.12 2.27
N ASN A 29 -3.83 -12.32 1.84
CA ASN A 29 -4.08 -12.60 0.43
C ASN A 29 -5.21 -11.73 -0.12
N ILE A 30 -6.34 -11.67 0.58
CA ILE A 30 -7.49 -10.86 0.16
C ILE A 30 -7.27 -9.37 0.47
N GLY A 31 -6.62 -9.06 1.59
CA GLY A 31 -6.35 -7.69 2.02
C GLY A 31 -5.33 -6.97 1.14
N GLY A 32 -4.40 -7.69 0.49
CA GLY A 32 -3.48 -7.11 -0.50
C GLY A 32 -4.22 -6.55 -1.73
N ASP A 33 -5.13 -7.35 -2.29
CA ASP A 33 -5.91 -6.98 -3.48
C ASP A 33 -6.88 -5.82 -3.16
N LEU A 34 -7.64 -5.95 -2.08
CA LEU A 34 -8.56 -4.91 -1.62
C LEU A 34 -7.82 -3.63 -1.20
N GLY A 35 -6.70 -3.77 -0.51
CA GLY A 35 -5.87 -2.65 -0.07
C GLY A 35 -5.28 -1.87 -1.24
N SER A 36 -4.87 -2.57 -2.30
CA SER A 36 -4.35 -1.94 -3.52
C SER A 36 -5.45 -1.18 -4.27
N ALA A 37 -6.65 -1.77 -4.39
CA ALA A 37 -7.81 -1.09 -5.00
C ALA A 37 -8.21 0.17 -4.21
N ILE A 38 -8.29 0.08 -2.89
CA ILE A 38 -8.64 1.23 -2.02
C ILE A 38 -7.53 2.29 -2.05
N LYS A 39 -6.25 1.89 -2.09
CA LYS A 39 -5.11 2.83 -2.19
C LYS A 39 -5.18 3.63 -3.48
N ASN A 40 -5.37 2.97 -4.63
CA ASN A 40 -5.49 3.62 -5.92
C ASN A 40 -6.71 4.54 -5.97
N PHE A 41 -7.85 4.09 -5.44
CA PHE A 41 -9.06 4.91 -5.33
C PHE A 41 -8.83 6.18 -4.50
N LYS A 42 -8.20 6.06 -3.32
CA LYS A 42 -7.85 7.21 -2.47
C LYS A 42 -6.86 8.16 -3.16
N GLN A 43 -5.91 7.60 -3.91
CA GLN A 43 -4.93 8.38 -4.66
C GLN A 43 -5.61 9.19 -5.77
N SER A 44 -6.43 8.56 -6.62
CA SER A 44 -7.15 9.25 -7.69
C SER A 44 -8.16 10.27 -7.16
N MET A 45 -8.76 10.02 -6.00
CA MET A 45 -9.62 11.01 -5.34
C MET A 45 -8.82 12.24 -4.90
N LYS A 46 -7.64 12.04 -4.30
CA LYS A 46 -6.76 13.13 -3.86
C LYS A 46 -6.21 13.91 -5.05
N GLU A 47 -5.80 13.21 -6.11
CA GLU A 47 -5.35 13.83 -7.36
C GLU A 47 -6.47 14.66 -8.01
N GLY A 48 -7.70 14.15 -8.05
CA GLY A 48 -8.86 14.90 -8.55
C GLY A 48 -9.23 16.12 -7.69
N GLU A 49 -9.01 16.07 -6.37
CA GLU A 49 -9.16 17.23 -5.49
C GLU A 49 -8.03 18.26 -5.67
N GLU A 50 -6.80 17.82 -5.96
CA GLU A 50 -5.66 18.71 -6.25
C GLU A 50 -5.76 19.34 -7.66
N ASP A 51 -6.22 18.59 -8.67
CA ASP A 51 -6.48 19.10 -10.03
C ASP A 51 -7.59 20.17 -10.05
N ALA A 52 -8.59 20.03 -9.17
CA ALA A 52 -9.64 21.04 -8.99
C ALA A 52 -9.12 22.36 -8.37
N GLN A 53 -7.93 22.35 -7.74
CA GLN A 53 -7.31 23.54 -7.13
C GLN A 53 -6.10 24.07 -7.93
N THR A 54 -5.51 23.28 -8.82
CA THR A 54 -4.41 23.67 -9.70
C THR A 54 -4.56 22.90 -11.01
N GLY A 55 -5.08 23.56 -12.04
CA GLY A 55 -5.32 22.90 -13.33
C GLY A 55 -4.01 22.50 -14.03
N LYS A 56 -3.58 21.25 -13.87
CA LYS A 56 -2.40 20.70 -14.53
C LYS A 56 -2.72 19.31 -15.12
N GLU A 57 -2.65 19.24 -16.44
CA GLU A 57 -2.88 18.07 -17.29
C GLU A 57 -2.16 16.78 -16.82
N PRO A 58 -2.73 15.58 -17.08
CA PRO A 58 -2.20 14.33 -16.56
C PRO A 58 -0.99 13.85 -17.37
N GLU A 59 0.17 13.80 -16.73
CA GLU A 59 1.35 13.13 -17.28
C GLU A 59 1.14 11.61 -17.24
N LYS A 60 1.01 11.01 -18.42
CA LYS A 60 0.95 9.57 -18.62
C LYS A 60 2.22 8.91 -18.09
N LEU A 61 2.09 8.08 -17.07
CA LEU A 61 3.12 7.10 -16.70
C LEU A 61 3.15 6.00 -17.77
N THR A 62 3.95 6.26 -18.80
CA THR A 62 4.46 5.28 -19.75
C THR A 62 5.12 4.14 -18.99
N GLY A 63 4.57 2.94 -19.15
CA GLY A 63 5.31 1.73 -18.82
C GLY A 63 6.49 1.57 -19.78
N GLU A 64 7.67 1.32 -19.24
CA GLU A 64 8.78 0.73 -19.99
C GLU A 64 9.38 -0.42 -19.15
N PRO A 65 9.71 -1.56 -19.78
CA PRO A 65 10.00 -2.81 -19.10
C PRO A 65 11.47 -2.87 -18.70
N ALA A 66 11.74 -3.24 -17.46
CA ALA A 66 13.09 -3.60 -17.05
C ALA A 66 13.44 -5.00 -17.59
N GLU A 67 13.86 -5.07 -18.86
CA GLU A 67 14.85 -6.06 -19.28
C GLU A 67 16.17 -5.69 -18.60
N GLY A 68 16.71 -6.57 -17.74
CA GLY A 68 17.89 -6.25 -16.95
C GLY A 68 18.44 -7.40 -16.11
N GLN A 69 19.04 -8.37 -16.80
CA GLN A 69 20.23 -9.16 -16.39
C GLN A 69 20.20 -9.90 -15.03
N ILE A 70 19.90 -11.20 -15.10
CA ILE A 70 20.40 -12.19 -14.12
C ILE A 70 21.89 -12.47 -14.37
N ILE A 71 22.77 -12.08 -13.45
CA ILE A 71 24.06 -12.75 -13.21
C ILE A 71 24.55 -12.50 -11.77
N GLU A 72 24.39 -13.56 -10.98
CA GLU A 72 25.40 -14.17 -10.11
C GLU A 72 26.25 -13.29 -9.16
N GLY A 73 25.89 -13.39 -7.87
CA GLY A 73 26.78 -13.86 -6.80
C GLY A 73 28.21 -13.32 -6.68
N LYS A 74 28.44 -12.67 -5.51
CA LYS A 74 29.61 -12.81 -4.62
C LYS A 74 30.56 -11.60 -4.52
N ALA A 75 30.30 -10.86 -3.45
CA ALA A 75 31.19 -10.48 -2.34
C ALA A 75 32.44 -9.59 -2.54
N GLU A 76 32.51 -8.67 -1.58
CA GLU A 76 33.66 -7.97 -0.97
C GLU A 76 34.33 -6.85 -1.78
N HIS A 77 34.17 -5.59 -1.36
CA HIS A 77 34.68 -4.93 -0.14
C HIS A 77 36.04 -4.25 -0.39
N LYS A 78 36.01 -2.92 -0.38
CA LYS A 78 37.00 -2.02 0.24
C LYS A 78 36.50 -0.60 0.03
N ASP A 79 35.95 -0.01 1.08
CA ASP A 79 36.65 0.91 2.00
C ASP A 79 37.02 2.20 1.26
N LYS A 80 36.30 3.29 1.55
CA LYS A 80 36.72 4.39 2.46
C LYS A 80 37.96 5.10 1.88
N PRO A 81 38.00 6.44 1.79
CA PRO A 81 38.09 7.26 3.00
C PRO A 81 37.30 8.60 2.88
N ASP A 82 36.73 9.09 3.97
CA ASP A 82 37.28 10.17 4.82
C ASP A 82 37.16 11.57 4.19
N ALA A 83 36.38 12.43 4.84
CA ALA A 83 36.78 13.75 5.35
C ALA A 83 35.52 14.56 5.71
#